data_AF-A0A4V2Q442-F1
#
_entry.id   AF-A0A4V2Q442-F1
#
_cell.length_a   1.000
_cell.length_b   1.000
_cell.length_c   1.000
_cell.angle_alpha   90.00
_cell.angle_beta   90.00
_cell.angle_gamma   90.00
#
_symmetry.space_group_name_H-M   'P 1'
#
loop_
_entity.id
_entity.type
_entity.pdbx_description
1 polymer ?
#
loop_
_entity_poly.entity_id
_entity_poly.type
_entity_poly.pdbx_seq_one_letter_code
_entity_poly.pdbx_strand_id
1 'polypeptide(L)'
;MARPPFRQPDQPVAIDQRKESPHSPFMSRDRVNQICATFPGAEVSDPWGGGHDAWKVCGKMFASMGSVTPGVSVKTDSIETAQMLIDAGVGTKAKYFHRSWINIPLDGDEEELRHRLTVSYDIVRSGLTKKLQNSLPPRGE
;
A
#
# COMPACT_ATOMS: atom_id res chain seq x y z
N MET A 1 -37.29 -31.50 -52.19
CA MET A 1 -37.40 -31.52 -50.72
C MET A 1 -36.08 -32.04 -50.15
N ALA A 2 -35.20 -31.16 -49.71
CA ALA A 2 -33.93 -31.52 -49.08
C ALA A 2 -33.90 -30.88 -47.69
N ARG A 3 -33.81 -31.72 -46.65
CA ARG A 3 -33.66 -31.28 -45.25
C ARG A 3 -32.17 -31.10 -44.97
N PRO A 4 -31.70 -29.93 -44.51
CA PRO A 4 -30.37 -29.82 -43.93
C PRO A 4 -30.38 -30.23 -42.43
N PRO A 5 -29.21 -30.60 -41.88
CA PRO A 5 -29.10 -31.47 -40.72
C PRO A 5 -29.19 -30.75 -39.37
N PHE A 6 -29.54 -31.55 -38.38
CA PHE A 6 -29.50 -31.31 -36.93
C PHE A 6 -28.17 -30.68 -36.50
N ARG A 7 -28.22 -29.50 -35.88
CA ARG A 7 -27.05 -28.85 -35.27
C ARG A 7 -26.98 -29.27 -33.80
N GLN A 8 -25.88 -29.94 -33.42
CA GLN A 8 -25.56 -30.28 -32.02
C GLN A 8 -25.43 -29.01 -31.17
N PRO A 9 -25.92 -29.01 -29.91
CA PRO A 9 -25.56 -28.01 -28.92
C PRO A 9 -24.38 -28.53 -28.09
N ASP A 10 -23.17 -28.30 -28.56
CA ASP A 10 -21.97 -28.53 -27.76
C ASP A 10 -21.07 -27.31 -27.89
N GLN A 11 -20.93 -26.59 -26.78
CA GLN A 11 -19.68 -26.16 -26.15
C GLN A 11 -20.03 -25.14 -25.05
N PRO A 12 -19.68 -25.38 -23.77
CA PRO A 12 -19.74 -24.33 -22.75
C PRO A 12 -18.79 -23.20 -23.14
N VAL A 13 -19.28 -21.96 -23.07
CA VAL A 13 -18.46 -20.76 -23.23
C VAL A 13 -17.27 -20.85 -22.28
N ALA A 14 -16.07 -20.85 -22.86
CA ALA A 14 -14.83 -20.77 -22.12
C ALA A 14 -14.91 -19.57 -21.17
N ILE A 15 -14.70 -19.84 -19.88
CA ILE A 15 -14.33 -18.83 -18.91
C ILE A 15 -13.13 -18.06 -19.47
N ASP A 16 -13.38 -16.83 -19.92
CA ASP A 16 -12.37 -15.90 -20.39
C ASP A 16 -11.34 -15.70 -19.27
N GLN A 17 -10.21 -16.41 -19.41
CA GLN A 17 -9.08 -16.25 -18.54
C GLN A 17 -8.51 -14.87 -18.77
N ARG A 18 -8.75 -14.02 -17.78
CA ARG A 18 -7.88 -12.92 -17.34
C ARG A 18 -7.39 -12.00 -18.46
N LYS A 19 -8.13 -10.91 -18.67
CA LYS A 19 -7.45 -9.61 -18.75
C LYS A 19 -6.68 -9.39 -17.45
N GLU A 20 -5.44 -9.87 -17.39
CA GLU A 20 -4.39 -9.22 -16.63
C GLU A 20 -4.20 -7.83 -17.22
N SER A 21 -5.08 -6.91 -16.83
CA SER A 21 -4.91 -5.50 -17.07
C SER A 21 -3.57 -5.11 -16.43
N PRO A 22 -2.65 -4.44 -17.16
CA PRO A 22 -1.31 -4.08 -16.65
C PRO A 22 -1.32 -2.99 -15.56
N HIS A 23 -2.45 -2.81 -14.87
CA HIS A 23 -2.64 -1.91 -13.73
C HIS A 23 -3.72 -2.52 -12.84
N SER A 24 -3.35 -3.56 -12.10
CA SER A 24 -4.22 -4.15 -11.09
C SER A 24 -3.93 -3.47 -9.74
N PRO A 25 -4.77 -2.53 -9.27
CA PRO A 25 -4.56 -1.83 -7.99
C PRO A 25 -4.53 -2.79 -6.79
N PHE A 26 -5.04 -4.00 -6.96
CA PHE A 26 -5.00 -5.06 -5.96
C PHE A 26 -3.59 -5.60 -5.72
N MET A 27 -2.75 -5.76 -6.75
CA MET A 27 -1.39 -6.27 -6.57
C MET A 27 -0.52 -5.28 -5.80
N SER A 28 -0.67 -3.99 -6.06
CA SER A 28 0.18 -2.98 -5.44
C SER A 28 -0.21 -2.69 -3.98
N ARG A 29 -1.50 -2.82 -3.62
CA ARG A 29 -1.95 -2.78 -2.21
C ARG A 29 -1.49 -4.00 -1.42
N ASP A 30 -1.58 -5.18 -2.03
CA ASP A 30 -1.13 -6.43 -1.41
C ASP A 30 0.35 -6.37 -1.06
N ARG A 31 1.20 -5.86 -1.97
CA ARG A 31 2.64 -5.63 -1.70
C ARG A 31 2.89 -4.74 -0.49
N VAL A 32 2.22 -3.60 -0.39
CA VAL A 32 2.35 -2.72 0.78
C VAL A 32 1.90 -3.45 2.03
N ASN A 33 0.79 -4.18 1.96
CA ASN A 33 0.30 -4.96 3.10
C ASN A 33 1.29 -6.04 3.53
N GLN A 34 1.90 -6.76 2.58
CA GLN A 34 2.95 -7.75 2.85
C GLN A 34 4.18 -7.11 3.49
N ILE A 35 4.68 -5.99 2.95
CA ILE A 35 5.82 -5.26 3.52
C ILE A 35 5.48 -4.79 4.94
N CYS A 36 4.33 -4.16 5.14
CA CYS A 36 3.93 -3.66 6.44
C CYS A 36 3.72 -4.78 7.46
N ALA A 37 3.23 -5.95 7.04
CA ALA A 37 3.08 -7.13 7.88
C ALA A 37 4.43 -7.70 8.37
N THR A 38 5.55 -7.40 7.69
CA THR A 38 6.88 -7.78 8.19
C THR A 38 7.35 -6.94 9.37
N PHE A 39 6.75 -5.75 9.58
CA PHE A 39 7.20 -4.87 10.64
C PHE A 39 6.68 -5.32 12.02
N PRO A 40 7.56 -5.40 13.03
CA PRO A 40 7.16 -5.87 14.35
C PRO A 40 6.14 -4.93 15.01
N GLY A 41 5.00 -5.49 15.42
CA GLY A 41 3.90 -4.74 16.05
C GLY A 41 3.18 -3.76 15.13
N ALA A 42 3.32 -3.91 13.81
CA ALA A 42 2.45 -3.26 12.85
C ALA A 42 1.09 -3.98 12.81
N GLU A 43 0.02 -3.21 12.91
CA GLU A 43 -1.35 -3.66 12.68
C GLU A 43 -1.96 -2.85 11.54
N VAL A 44 -2.82 -3.50 10.76
CA VAL A 44 -3.70 -2.81 9.81
C VAL A 44 -5.06 -2.62 10.47
N SER A 45 -5.55 -1.38 10.47
CA SER A 45 -6.94 -1.06 10.82
C SER A 45 -7.62 -0.48 9.59
N ASP A 46 -8.90 -0.81 9.40
CA ASP A 46 -9.79 -0.04 8.52
C ASP A 46 -10.73 0.83 9.39
N PRO A 47 -10.34 2.08 9.70
CA PRO A 47 -11.14 2.96 10.55
C PRO A 47 -12.40 3.54 9.86
N TRP A 48 -12.62 3.30 8.56
CA TRP A 48 -13.72 3.93 7.80
C TRP A 48 -14.68 2.96 7.09
N GLY A 49 -14.50 1.64 7.23
CA GLY A 49 -15.32 0.60 6.61
C GLY A 49 -15.31 0.61 5.07
N GLY A 50 -14.33 1.27 4.44
CA GLY A 50 -14.41 1.73 3.05
C GLY A 50 -13.27 1.31 2.14
N GLY A 51 -12.39 0.40 2.58
CA GLY A 51 -11.18 0.02 1.84
C GLY A 51 -10.03 1.00 2.06
N HIS A 52 -9.93 1.53 3.27
CA HIS A 52 -8.84 2.38 3.71
C HIS A 52 -7.92 1.57 4.62
N ASP A 53 -6.79 1.11 4.09
CA ASP A 53 -5.79 0.43 4.91
C ASP A 53 -4.97 1.47 5.69
N ALA A 54 -5.20 1.56 7.00
CA ALA A 54 -4.42 2.40 7.90
C ALA A 54 -3.49 1.53 8.76
N TRP A 55 -2.20 1.60 8.46
CA TRP A 55 -1.16 0.86 9.17
C TRP A 55 -0.63 1.64 10.37
N LYS A 56 -0.63 0.99 11.53
CA LYS A 56 -0.26 1.57 12.81
C LYS A 56 0.75 0.68 13.53
N VAL A 57 1.65 1.28 14.30
CA VAL A 57 2.55 0.59 15.21
C VAL A 57 2.28 1.10 16.62
N CYS A 58 1.93 0.19 17.54
CA CYS A 58 1.51 0.52 18.92
C CYS A 58 0.49 1.67 18.98
N GLY A 59 -0.52 1.66 18.10
CA GLY A 59 -1.56 2.70 18.05
C GLY A 59 -1.17 4.02 17.36
N LYS A 60 0.06 4.18 16.85
CA LYS A 60 0.45 5.33 16.01
C LYS A 60 0.50 4.97 14.54
N MET A 61 -0.18 5.75 13.70
CA MET A 61 -0.23 5.56 12.25
C MET A 61 1.11 5.94 11.59
N PHE A 62 1.64 5.05 10.75
CA PHE A 62 2.86 5.27 9.97
C PHE A 62 2.64 5.16 8.46
N ALA A 63 1.60 4.46 8.01
CA ALA A 63 1.23 4.42 6.61
C ALA A 63 -0.30 4.41 6.46
N SER A 64 -0.80 5.05 5.41
CA SER A 64 -2.24 5.05 5.10
C SER A 64 -2.47 4.99 3.59
N MET A 65 -3.25 4.02 3.16
CA MET A 65 -3.69 3.87 1.77
C MET A 65 -5.14 4.34 1.65
N GLY A 66 -5.39 5.13 0.61
CA GLY A 66 -6.74 5.59 0.30
C GLY A 66 -7.47 4.59 -0.59
N SER A 67 -8.77 4.41 -0.35
CA SER A 67 -9.62 3.62 -1.25
C SER A 67 -9.76 4.30 -2.63
N VAL A 68 -9.85 5.64 -2.64
CA VAL A 68 -10.06 6.48 -3.83
C VAL A 68 -8.76 7.09 -4.37
N THR A 69 -7.81 7.43 -3.50
CA THR A 69 -6.53 8.00 -3.91
C THR A 69 -5.54 6.87 -4.18
N PRO A 70 -5.06 6.69 -5.43
CA PRO A 70 -4.02 5.70 -5.72
C PRO A 70 -2.72 6.12 -5.04
N GLY A 71 -2.18 5.28 -4.16
CA GLY A 71 -0.94 5.56 -3.44
C GLY A 71 -0.97 5.20 -1.96
N VAL A 72 0.22 5.12 -1.35
CA VAL A 72 0.39 5.04 0.09
C VAL A 72 0.95 6.35 0.62
N SER A 73 0.31 6.88 1.64
CA SER A 73 0.78 8.06 2.36
C SER A 73 1.72 7.63 3.48
N VAL A 74 2.96 8.10 3.43
CA VAL A 74 4.01 7.77 4.40
C VAL A 74 4.60 9.04 5.01
N LYS A 75 5.08 8.92 6.24
CA LYS A 75 5.75 10.01 6.94
C LYS A 75 7.23 10.06 6.56
N THR A 76 7.73 11.25 6.30
CA THR A 76 9.16 11.53 6.12
C THR A 76 9.74 12.10 7.41
N ASP A 77 11.07 12.07 7.52
CA ASP A 77 11.80 12.62 8.66
C ASP A 77 11.47 14.11 8.85
N SER A 78 11.58 14.86 7.75
CA SER A 78 11.41 16.31 7.74
C SER A 78 10.61 16.78 6.52
N ILE A 79 10.12 18.02 6.57
CA ILE A 79 9.42 18.67 5.44
C ILE A 79 10.36 18.84 4.24
N GLU A 80 11.65 19.09 4.52
CA GLU A 80 12.69 19.20 3.49
C GLU A 80 12.84 17.89 2.70
N THR A 81 12.90 16.75 3.39
CA THR A 81 12.94 15.43 2.76
C THR A 81 11.66 15.16 1.96
N ALA A 82 10.48 15.51 2.49
CA ALA A 82 9.23 15.38 1.74
C ALA A 82 9.28 16.19 0.44
N GLN A 83 9.75 17.44 0.52
CA GLN A 83 9.83 18.32 -0.64
C GLN A 83 10.85 17.81 -1.67
N MET A 84 12.01 17.32 -1.23
CA MET A 84 13.02 16.69 -2.08
C MET A 84 12.47 15.46 -2.81
N LEU A 85 11.71 14.60 -2.11
CA LEU A 85 11.11 13.40 -2.72
C LEU A 85 10.01 13.75 -3.74
N ILE A 86 9.25 14.82 -3.48
CA ILE A 86 8.27 15.33 -4.43
C ILE A 86 8.97 15.90 -5.66
N ASP A 87 10.04 16.67 -5.48
CA ASP A 87 10.83 17.27 -6.57
C ASP A 87 11.53 16.21 -7.43
N ALA A 88 12.04 15.15 -6.79
CA ALA A 88 12.62 13.99 -7.46
C ALA A 88 11.58 13.08 -8.16
N GLY A 89 10.28 13.37 -8.02
CA GLY A 89 9.21 12.58 -8.65
C GLY A 89 8.91 11.24 -7.97
N VAL A 90 9.41 11.00 -6.75
CA VAL A 90 9.14 9.76 -5.98
C VAL A 90 7.69 9.71 -5.53
N GLY A 91 7.07 10.86 -5.26
CA GLY A 91 5.68 10.93 -4.84
C GLY A 91 5.12 12.34 -4.92
N THR A 92 3.89 12.50 -4.45
CA THR A 92 3.19 13.79 -4.44
C THR A 92 2.87 14.23 -3.02
N LYS A 93 2.49 15.49 -2.85
CA LYS A 93 2.05 15.99 -1.54
C LYS A 93 0.77 15.30 -1.11
N ALA A 94 0.75 14.74 0.10
CA ALA A 94 -0.45 14.16 0.67
C ALA A 94 -1.47 15.28 1.02
N LYS A 95 -2.57 15.37 0.25
CA LYS A 95 -3.54 16.48 0.30
C LYS A 95 -4.19 16.69 1.67
N TYR A 96 -4.36 15.62 2.44
CA TYR A 96 -5.04 15.62 3.74
C TYR A 96 -4.09 15.49 4.93
N PHE A 97 -2.79 15.37 4.68
CA PHE A 97 -1.79 15.17 5.73
C PHE A 97 -0.86 16.38 5.84
N HIS A 98 -0.09 16.39 6.93
CA HIS A 98 0.91 17.43 7.18
C HIS A 98 1.99 17.46 6.07
N ARG A 99 2.71 18.59 5.93
CA ARG A 99 3.74 18.76 4.88
C ARG A 99 4.90 17.76 4.94
N SER A 100 5.08 17.10 6.08
CA SER A 100 6.05 16.01 6.28
C SER A 100 5.51 14.64 5.84
N TRP A 101 4.40 14.60 5.10
CA TRP A 101 3.81 13.38 4.55
C TRP A 101 3.74 13.49 3.04
N ILE A 102 4.15 12.41 2.39
CA ILE A 102 4.11 12.27 0.95
C ILE A 102 3.23 11.09 0.59
N ASN A 103 2.55 11.19 -0.54
CA ASN A 103 1.77 10.12 -1.15
C ASN A 103 2.60 9.52 -2.28
N ILE A 104 3.06 8.29 -2.06
CA ILE A 104 3.87 7.54 -3.02
C ILE A 104 2.93 6.66 -3.85
N PRO A 105 3.00 6.73 -5.18
CA PRO A 105 2.23 5.84 -6.03
C PRO A 105 2.64 4.38 -5.81
N LEU A 106 1.66 3.48 -5.74
CA LEU A 106 1.92 2.05 -5.54
C LEU A 106 2.52 1.36 -6.80
N ASP A 107 2.52 2.05 -7.94
CA ASP A 107 3.08 1.59 -9.22
C ASP A 107 4.59 1.82 -9.33
N GLY A 108 5.19 2.50 -8.33
CA GLY A 108 6.62 2.75 -8.30
C GLY A 108 7.46 1.51 -7.99
N ASP A 109 8.78 1.74 -7.92
CA ASP A 109 9.76 0.71 -7.59
C ASP A 109 9.50 0.10 -6.20
N GLU A 110 9.52 -1.24 -6.10
CA GLU A 110 9.22 -1.94 -4.85
C GLU A 110 10.29 -1.68 -3.78
N GLU A 111 11.55 -1.58 -4.16
CA GLU A 111 12.64 -1.35 -3.21
C GLU A 111 12.54 0.06 -2.62
N GLU A 112 12.24 1.05 -3.46
CA GLU A 112 11.96 2.41 -3.02
C GLU A 112 10.72 2.44 -2.11
N LEU A 113 9.62 1.81 -2.51
CA LEU A 113 8.40 1.71 -1.70
C LEU A 113 8.68 1.07 -0.32
N ARG A 114 9.39 -0.06 -0.31
CA ARG A 114 9.80 -0.76 0.91
C ARG A 114 10.68 0.11 1.78
N HIS A 115 11.67 0.79 1.19
CA HIS A 115 12.55 1.71 1.90
C HIS A 115 11.75 2.83 2.57
N ARG A 116 10.82 3.46 1.84
CA ARG A 116 10.02 4.57 2.36
C ARG A 116 9.04 4.14 3.47
N LEU A 117 8.41 2.99 3.32
CA LEU A 117 7.59 2.39 4.39
C LEU A 117 8.43 2.09 5.63
N THR A 118 9.62 1.55 5.42
CA THR A 118 10.58 1.21 6.49
C THR A 118 11.02 2.44 7.26
N VAL A 119 11.35 3.54 6.56
CA VAL A 119 11.72 4.84 7.13
C VAL A 119 10.55 5.43 7.91
N SER A 120 9.35 5.44 7.32
CA SER A 120 8.15 5.95 8.01
C SER A 120 7.86 5.19 9.31
N TYR A 121 7.94 3.86 9.27
CA TYR A 121 7.81 3.03 10.47
C TYR A 121 8.87 3.40 11.50
N ASP A 122 10.13 3.58 11.09
CA ASP A 122 11.23 3.88 12.01
C ASP A 122 11.02 5.23 12.71
N ILE A 123 10.62 6.26 11.96
CA ILE A 123 10.29 7.58 12.50
C ILE A 123 9.16 7.48 13.54
N VAL A 124 8.10 6.74 13.22
CA VAL A 124 6.97 6.58 14.14
C VAL A 124 7.38 5.77 15.37
N ARG A 125 8.15 4.70 15.19
CA ARG A 125 8.69 3.85 16.27
C ARG A 125 9.62 4.64 17.19
N SER A 126 10.56 5.41 16.64
CA SER A 126 11.45 6.31 17.40
C SER A 126 10.66 7.39 18.16
N GLY A 127 9.52 7.83 17.61
CA GLY A 127 8.59 8.74 18.28
C GLY A 127 7.70 8.10 19.34
N LEU A 128 7.76 6.78 19.57
CA LEU A 128 7.02 6.10 20.65
C LEU A 128 7.73 6.28 22.00
N THR A 129 6.99 6.09 23.11
CA THR A 129 7.59 6.07 24.44
C THR A 129 8.50 4.85 24.61
N LYS A 130 9.54 4.96 25.44
CA LYS A 130 10.47 3.84 25.72
C LYS A 130 9.75 2.55 26.15
N LYS A 131 8.60 2.68 26.84
CA LYS A 131 7.75 1.55 27.25
C LYS A 131 7.18 0.80 26.04
N LEU A 132 6.64 1.51 25.06
CA LEU A 132 6.10 0.91 23.84
C LEU A 132 7.22 0.34 22.96
N GLN A 133 8.34 1.05 22.83
CA GLN A 133 9.51 0.57 22.08
C GLN A 133 10.05 -0.76 22.65
N ASN A 134 10.15 -0.89 23.98
CA ASN A 134 10.58 -2.14 24.64
C ASN A 134 9.56 -3.27 24.52
N SER A 135 8.28 -2.95 24.32
CA SER A 135 7.24 -3.95 24.08
C SER A 135 7.29 -4.50 22.65
N LEU A 136 7.99 -3.83 21.73
CA LEU A 136 8.16 -4.26 20.36
C LEU A 136 9.42 -5.11 20.22
N PRO A 137 9.38 -6.21 19.45
CA PRO A 137 10.57 -6.95 19.08
C PRO A 137 11.68 -6.03 18.54
N PRO A 138 12.96 -6.28 18.86
CA PRO A 138 14.05 -5.63 18.15
C PRO A 138 13.88 -5.90 16.65
N ARG A 139 14.18 -4.90 15.80
CA ARG A 139 14.29 -5.17 14.37
C ARG A 139 15.41 -6.19 14.22
N GLY A 140 15.09 -7.40 13.74
CA GLY A 140 16.11 -8.30 13.25
C GLY A 140 16.79 -7.59 12.08
N GLU A 141 18.10 -7.42 12.19
CA GLU A 141 18.95 -6.93 11.11
C GLU A 141 18.93 -7.90 9.93
#